data_AF-A0AA43RHW3-F1
#
_entry.id   AF-A0AA43RHW3-F1
#
_cell.length_a   1.000
_cell.length_b   1.000
_cell.length_c   1.000
_cell.angle_alpha   90.00
_cell.angle_beta   90.00
_cell.angle_gamma   90.00
#
_symmetry.space_group_name_H-M   'P 1'
#
loop_
_entity.id
_entity.type
_entity.pdbx_description
1 polymer ?
#
loop_
_entity_poly.entity_id
_entity_poly.type
_entity_poly.pdbx_seq_one_letter_code
_entity_poly.pdbx_strand_id
1 'polypeptide(L)'
;MKSSLRIVFPVLLLAILLSGCGSSKYDNAISQMDQGNYQAALDILSGITGHENAAEKIKECKYALGNEAIAAEDWDTAISHFSDLDYKDSDELLEHCSTEKGMTENADYDFLAAMEKSVLDRIDSVSSTNYDNATVVNTELVYVEKYKDAAFYDADLKALAEKYVEGLIIQKEALKELRDGDLQVKWQRGLVYRYEVLRDLYENYGFLADNTDFIATYVSACDSQKELLDGMEALIDDIVTQMTELDSLWVDNHKVFCTLTNNTDYRFNATFELDCLDANGVIIEETSTYVDDIDAGSSYQISFYVSDPDSIYSFNYEAYFDAISLATPTKEITTVQQTYEDMQNATDHLSLTNNGYTIKGYPISKDSVTKIGDQLVVNQGVIYEEIGAGIDLYCDYGLSQVLDEAFFIVLTGEGTDPENWNDLSKELYGFISTDGTDKEIIGKLETLSCVNGTFDYELRKYEFEIADLGKAVEELQISEEMFGYVLAKLSEYPSEIMFDGNSVSITLEVKTYG
;
A
#
# COMPACT_ATOMS: atom_id res chain seq x y z
N MET A 1 41.67 -80.75 18.89
CA MET A 1 42.81 -79.79 18.92
C MET A 1 42.19 -78.40 19.01
N LYS A 2 42.40 -77.55 20.01
CA LYS A 2 43.30 -77.45 21.16
C LYS A 2 42.47 -76.64 22.19
N SER A 3 42.19 -77.22 23.36
CA SER A 3 42.76 -76.80 24.65
C SER A 3 42.26 -75.41 25.12
N SER A 4 41.21 -75.33 25.94
CA SER A 4 41.20 -75.53 27.40
C SER A 4 41.53 -74.26 28.19
N LEU A 5 40.58 -73.75 28.97
CA LEU A 5 40.83 -73.52 30.40
C LEU A 5 39.51 -73.45 31.18
N ARG A 6 39.35 -74.40 32.11
CA ARG A 6 38.40 -74.38 33.23
C ARG A 6 39.07 -73.65 34.41
N ILE A 7 38.28 -72.99 35.27
CA ILE A 7 38.40 -72.89 36.75
C ILE A 7 37.11 -72.19 37.22
N VAL A 8 36.06 -72.93 37.67
CA VAL A 8 35.76 -73.42 39.03
C VAL A 8 34.90 -72.43 39.85
N PHE A 9 33.64 -72.84 40.05
CA PHE A 9 32.63 -72.39 41.05
C PHE A 9 33.19 -72.43 42.49
N PRO A 10 32.74 -71.59 43.45
CA PRO A 10 31.61 -72.07 44.29
C PRO A 10 30.66 -71.00 44.89
N VAL A 11 29.36 -71.36 44.89
CA VAL A 11 28.38 -71.31 46.00
C VAL A 11 28.53 -70.20 47.06
N LEU A 12 27.54 -69.29 47.12
CA LEU A 12 26.91 -68.93 48.40
C LEU A 12 25.44 -68.55 48.23
N LEU A 13 24.60 -69.33 48.90
CA LEU A 13 23.17 -69.18 49.07
C LEU A 13 22.95 -68.27 50.30
N LEU A 14 22.43 -67.04 50.13
CA LEU A 14 21.76 -66.15 51.13
C LEU A 14 21.74 -64.74 50.50
N ALA A 15 20.64 -64.03 50.23
CA ALA A 15 19.31 -64.08 50.79
C ALA A 15 18.26 -63.75 49.71
N ILE A 16 17.20 -64.56 49.65
CA ILE A 16 15.87 -64.05 49.36
C ILE A 16 15.58 -63.01 50.44
N LEU A 17 15.35 -61.76 50.04
CA LEU A 17 14.48 -60.76 50.68
C LEU A 17 14.69 -59.43 49.91
N LEU A 18 13.91 -59.22 48.82
CA LEU A 18 13.34 -57.89 48.47
C LEU A 18 12.38 -57.90 47.26
N SER A 19 12.36 -58.91 46.37
CA SER A 19 11.71 -58.75 45.06
C SER A 19 10.30 -59.36 44.87
N GLY A 20 9.62 -59.83 45.93
CA GLY A 20 8.26 -60.39 45.80
C GLY A 20 7.11 -59.38 45.89
N CYS A 21 7.33 -58.20 46.48
CA CYS A 21 6.27 -57.22 46.72
C CYS A 21 6.22 -56.09 45.67
N GLY A 22 7.31 -55.89 44.92
CA GLY A 22 7.41 -54.85 43.89
C GLY A 22 6.57 -55.16 42.63
N SER A 23 6.56 -56.40 42.17
CA SER A 23 5.81 -56.81 40.95
C SER A 23 4.30 -56.64 41.12
N SER A 24 3.70 -57.09 42.24
CA SER A 24 2.24 -56.97 42.41
C SER A 24 1.78 -55.52 42.63
N LYS A 25 2.64 -54.66 43.20
CA LYS A 25 2.35 -53.21 43.34
C LYS A 25 2.48 -52.50 42.01
N TYR A 26 3.50 -52.84 41.22
CA TYR A 26 3.66 -52.33 39.87
C TYR A 26 2.46 -52.70 38.99
N ASP A 27 2.05 -53.97 38.96
CA ASP A 27 0.89 -54.41 38.17
C ASP A 27 -0.41 -53.72 38.60
N ASN A 28 -0.58 -53.47 39.91
CA ASN A 28 -1.70 -52.67 40.42
C ASN A 28 -1.64 -51.22 39.90
N ALA A 29 -0.48 -50.57 39.97
CA ALA A 29 -0.32 -49.22 39.44
C ALA A 29 -0.63 -49.14 37.94
N ILE A 30 -0.16 -50.10 37.13
CA ILE A 30 -0.50 -50.17 35.70
C ILE A 30 -2.00 -50.31 35.51
N SER A 31 -2.67 -51.19 36.28
CA SER A 31 -4.12 -51.31 36.23
C SER A 31 -4.85 -50.02 36.63
N GLN A 32 -4.29 -49.19 37.51
CA GLN A 32 -4.85 -47.87 37.84
C GLN A 32 -4.67 -46.89 36.68
N MET A 33 -3.50 -46.88 36.02
CA MET A 33 -3.27 -46.07 34.82
C MET A 33 -4.22 -46.45 33.68
N ASP A 34 -4.43 -47.75 33.44
CA ASP A 34 -5.37 -48.26 32.42
C ASP A 34 -6.83 -47.84 32.69
N GLN A 35 -7.14 -47.49 33.95
CA GLN A 35 -8.45 -46.98 34.37
C GLN A 35 -8.53 -45.45 34.37
N GLY A 36 -7.45 -44.74 34.02
CA GLY A 36 -7.33 -43.28 34.10
C GLY A 36 -7.10 -42.75 35.52
N ASN A 37 -6.88 -43.60 36.52
CA ASN A 37 -6.66 -43.19 37.91
C ASN A 37 -5.19 -42.81 38.15
N TYR A 38 -4.68 -41.79 37.44
CA TYR A 38 -3.26 -41.48 37.42
C TYR A 38 -2.69 -41.04 38.78
N GLN A 39 -3.46 -40.35 39.62
CA GLN A 39 -3.01 -39.99 40.98
C GLN A 39 -2.84 -41.24 41.85
N ALA A 40 -3.80 -42.17 41.80
CA ALA A 40 -3.69 -43.43 42.54
C ALA A 40 -2.52 -44.29 42.04
N ALA A 41 -2.27 -44.30 40.72
CA ALA A 41 -1.10 -44.96 40.15
C ALA A 41 0.21 -44.30 40.60
N LEU A 42 0.30 -42.97 40.56
CA LEU A 42 1.45 -42.18 40.99
C LEU A 42 1.83 -42.47 42.46
N ASP A 43 0.83 -42.52 43.34
CA ASP A 43 1.02 -42.83 44.77
C ASP A 43 1.60 -44.24 44.96
N ILE A 44 1.10 -45.24 44.21
CA ILE A 44 1.60 -46.62 44.27
C ILE A 44 3.03 -46.71 43.72
N LEU A 45 3.30 -46.09 42.57
CA LEU A 45 4.59 -46.13 41.89
C LEU A 45 5.69 -45.43 42.70
N SER A 46 5.38 -44.30 43.32
CA SER A 46 6.31 -43.55 44.17
C SER A 46 6.81 -44.35 45.38
N GLY A 47 6.05 -45.38 45.79
CA GLY A 47 6.44 -46.32 46.84
C GLY A 47 7.38 -47.46 46.38
N ILE A 48 7.71 -47.56 45.09
CA ILE A 48 8.58 -48.61 44.52
C ILE A 48 10.00 -48.07 44.36
N THR A 49 10.95 -48.54 45.19
CA THR A 49 12.36 -48.08 45.12
C THR A 49 13.21 -48.94 44.19
N GLY A 50 14.10 -48.30 43.42
CA GLY A 50 15.11 -48.98 42.60
C GLY A 50 14.59 -49.71 41.35
N HIS A 51 13.38 -49.41 40.89
CA HIS A 51 12.77 -50.02 39.71
C HIS A 51 12.68 -49.01 38.55
N GLU A 52 13.54 -49.16 37.54
CA GLU A 52 13.66 -48.24 36.40
C GLU A 52 12.32 -48.01 35.68
N ASN A 53 11.55 -49.08 35.42
CA ASN A 53 10.23 -48.94 34.78
C ASN A 53 9.20 -48.21 35.67
N ALA A 54 9.40 -48.15 36.99
CA ALA A 54 8.50 -47.38 37.86
C ALA A 54 8.78 -45.88 37.74
N ALA A 55 10.05 -45.49 37.59
CA ALA A 55 10.43 -44.09 37.35
C ALA A 55 9.84 -43.55 36.05
N GLU A 56 9.88 -44.35 34.97
CA GLU A 56 9.27 -43.95 33.69
C GLU A 56 7.74 -43.82 33.81
N LYS A 57 7.08 -44.77 34.49
CA LYS A 57 5.62 -44.68 34.71
C LYS A 57 5.21 -43.53 35.62
N ILE A 58 6.06 -43.10 36.55
CA ILE A 58 5.83 -41.87 37.34
C ILE A 58 5.79 -40.65 36.42
N LYS A 59 6.70 -40.56 35.44
CA LYS A 59 6.69 -39.47 34.45
C LYS A 59 5.40 -39.48 33.64
N GLU A 60 4.98 -40.64 33.15
CA GLU A 60 3.70 -40.81 32.44
C GLU A 60 2.49 -40.35 33.29
N CYS A 61 2.42 -40.74 34.56
CA CYS A 61 1.35 -40.32 35.46
C CYS A 61 1.35 -38.81 35.71
N LYS A 62 2.51 -38.22 35.99
CA LYS A 62 2.63 -36.77 36.20
C LYS A 62 2.20 -35.99 34.96
N TYR A 63 2.64 -36.42 33.78
CA TYR A 63 2.25 -35.82 32.51
C TYR A 63 0.73 -35.87 32.30
N ALA A 64 0.10 -37.03 32.55
CA ALA A 64 -1.35 -37.17 32.43
C ALA A 64 -2.10 -36.28 33.43
N LEU A 65 -1.68 -36.23 34.68
CA LEU A 65 -2.27 -35.36 35.71
C LEU A 65 -2.11 -33.87 35.40
N GLY A 66 -0.95 -33.46 34.88
CA GLY A 66 -0.74 -32.09 34.42
C GLY A 66 -1.68 -31.71 33.28
N ASN A 67 -1.91 -32.61 32.32
CA ASN A 67 -2.88 -32.40 31.25
C ASN A 67 -4.33 -32.37 31.75
N GLU A 68 -4.69 -33.21 32.73
CA GLU A 68 -6.00 -33.16 33.39
C GLU A 68 -6.21 -31.81 34.11
N ALA A 69 -5.16 -31.28 34.74
CA ALA A 69 -5.20 -29.97 35.39
C ALA A 69 -5.31 -28.82 34.37
N ILE A 70 -4.60 -28.88 33.23
CA ILE A 70 -4.79 -27.94 32.10
C ILE A 70 -6.24 -27.93 31.63
N ALA A 71 -6.82 -29.12 31.39
CA ALA A 71 -8.20 -29.24 30.92
C ALA A 71 -9.24 -28.72 31.93
N ALA A 72 -8.85 -28.61 33.20
CA ALA A 72 -9.66 -28.04 34.28
C ALA A 72 -9.31 -26.56 34.59
N GLU A 73 -8.37 -25.96 33.85
CA GLU A 73 -7.81 -24.62 34.09
C GLU A 73 -7.23 -24.46 35.51
N ASP A 74 -6.81 -25.57 36.15
CA ASP A 74 -6.11 -25.57 37.44
C ASP A 74 -4.61 -25.41 37.21
N TRP A 75 -4.21 -24.19 36.88
CA TRP A 75 -2.84 -23.88 36.47
C TRP A 75 -1.81 -24.15 37.57
N ASP A 76 -2.15 -23.94 38.84
CA ASP A 76 -1.26 -24.26 39.97
C ASP A 76 -0.94 -25.74 40.03
N THR A 77 -1.96 -26.59 39.90
CA THR A 77 -1.79 -28.05 39.88
C THR A 77 -1.03 -28.51 38.63
N ALA A 78 -1.34 -27.94 37.46
CA ALA A 78 -0.63 -28.23 36.22
C ALA A 78 0.88 -27.90 36.33
N ILE A 79 1.20 -26.67 36.75
CA ILE A 79 2.58 -26.21 36.99
C ILE A 79 3.29 -27.13 37.97
N SER A 80 2.64 -27.54 39.07
CA SER A 80 3.22 -28.46 40.05
C SER A 80 3.58 -29.83 39.46
N HIS A 81 2.73 -30.36 38.56
CA HIS A 81 2.99 -31.64 37.91
C HIS A 81 4.08 -31.58 36.83
N PHE A 82 4.20 -30.45 36.13
CA PHE A 82 5.22 -30.23 35.11
C PHE A 82 6.55 -29.69 35.66
N SER A 83 6.56 -29.07 36.83
CA SER A 83 7.78 -28.58 37.50
C SER A 83 8.76 -29.73 37.70
N ASP A 84 9.91 -29.67 37.03
CA ASP A 84 10.97 -30.68 36.99
C ASP A 84 10.63 -31.99 36.24
N LEU A 85 9.58 -32.01 35.42
CA LEU A 85 9.27 -33.15 34.57
C LEU A 85 10.06 -33.07 33.26
N ASP A 86 11.04 -33.95 33.08
CA ASP A 86 11.71 -34.18 31.79
C ASP A 86 11.00 -35.34 31.05
N TYR A 87 9.89 -35.01 30.38
CA TYR A 87 9.05 -35.98 29.66
C TYR A 87 8.20 -35.35 28.56
N LYS A 88 8.47 -35.71 27.30
CA LYS A 88 7.80 -35.18 26.11
C LYS A 88 7.92 -33.64 26.03
N ASP A 89 6.80 -32.96 25.84
CA ASP A 89 6.58 -31.51 25.74
C ASP A 89 6.26 -30.86 27.09
N SER A 90 6.63 -31.50 28.21
CA SER A 90 6.36 -30.99 29.56
C SER A 90 6.92 -29.59 29.83
N ASP A 91 8.08 -29.25 29.26
CA ASP A 91 8.67 -27.91 29.40
C ASP A 91 7.82 -26.85 28.67
N GLU A 92 7.32 -27.17 27.47
CA GLU A 92 6.42 -26.29 26.69
C GLU A 92 5.07 -26.11 27.39
N LEU A 93 4.52 -27.20 27.95
CA LEU A 93 3.29 -27.15 28.73
C LEU A 93 3.44 -26.36 30.03
N LEU A 94 4.61 -26.45 30.69
CA LEU A 94 4.92 -25.66 31.89
C LEU A 94 4.96 -24.16 31.58
N GLU A 95 5.59 -23.78 30.48
CA GLU A 95 5.62 -22.40 29.99
C GLU A 95 4.20 -21.91 29.69
N HIS A 96 3.42 -22.69 28.93
CA HIS A 96 2.01 -22.39 28.64
C HIS A 96 1.19 -22.17 29.92
N CYS A 97 1.24 -23.10 30.89
CA CYS A 97 0.49 -22.97 32.14
C CYS A 97 0.93 -21.74 32.97
N SER A 98 2.22 -21.42 32.95
CA SER A 98 2.75 -20.26 33.66
C SER A 98 2.22 -18.96 33.06
N THR A 99 2.15 -18.90 31.72
CA THR A 99 1.56 -17.78 30.98
C THR A 99 0.06 -17.66 31.25
N GLU A 100 -0.70 -18.75 31.10
CA GLU A 100 -2.16 -18.75 31.33
C GLU A 100 -2.51 -18.33 32.76
N LYS A 101 -1.78 -18.84 33.75
CA LYS A 101 -1.92 -18.42 35.14
C LYS A 101 -1.65 -16.92 35.27
N GLY A 102 -0.52 -16.47 34.73
CA GLY A 102 -0.10 -15.09 34.76
C GLY A 102 -1.17 -14.15 34.22
N MET A 103 -1.66 -14.43 33.01
CA MET A 103 -2.69 -13.63 32.34
C MET A 103 -4.04 -13.69 33.04
N THR A 104 -4.39 -14.82 33.67
CA THR A 104 -5.65 -14.99 34.44
C THR A 104 -5.62 -14.25 35.78
N GLU A 105 -4.47 -14.23 36.48
CA GLU A 105 -4.33 -13.55 37.77
C GLU A 105 -4.12 -12.04 37.64
N ASN A 106 -3.76 -11.58 36.44
CA ASN A 106 -3.55 -10.17 36.11
C ASN A 106 -4.67 -9.64 35.20
N ALA A 107 -4.52 -8.41 34.72
CA ALA A 107 -5.58 -7.71 34.01
C ALA A 107 -5.70 -8.09 32.53
N ASP A 108 -4.87 -8.98 32.01
CA ASP A 108 -4.71 -9.30 30.60
C ASP A 108 -6.01 -9.76 29.93
N TYR A 109 -6.61 -10.86 30.42
CA TYR A 109 -7.87 -11.37 29.87
C TYR A 109 -9.06 -10.44 30.14
N ASP A 110 -9.07 -9.80 31.32
CA ASP A 110 -10.08 -8.80 31.66
C ASP A 110 -10.02 -7.58 30.71
N PHE A 111 -8.82 -7.15 30.32
CA PHE A 111 -8.61 -6.06 29.38
C PHE A 111 -9.07 -6.45 27.98
N LEU A 112 -8.69 -7.63 27.48
CA LEU A 112 -9.12 -8.12 26.17
C LEU A 112 -10.66 -8.20 26.08
N ALA A 113 -11.32 -8.73 27.11
CA ALA A 113 -12.77 -8.79 27.17
C ALA A 113 -13.43 -7.39 27.24
N ALA A 114 -12.85 -6.45 27.99
CA ALA A 114 -13.33 -5.07 28.04
C ALA A 114 -13.12 -4.34 26.71
N MET A 115 -12.00 -4.61 26.03
CA MET A 115 -11.66 -4.04 24.74
C MET A 115 -12.60 -4.54 23.65
N GLU A 116 -12.90 -5.85 23.62
CA GLU A 116 -13.88 -6.44 22.71
C GLU A 116 -15.22 -5.72 22.84
N LYS A 117 -15.72 -5.61 24.06
CA LYS A 117 -16.99 -4.92 24.32
C LYS A 117 -16.94 -3.45 23.90
N SER A 118 -15.87 -2.74 24.24
CA SER A 118 -15.68 -1.33 23.91
C SER A 118 -15.73 -1.07 22.39
N VAL A 119 -15.04 -1.90 21.61
CA VAL A 119 -14.94 -1.75 20.15
C VAL A 119 -16.23 -2.13 19.46
N LEU A 120 -16.87 -3.23 19.88
CA LEU A 120 -18.15 -3.64 19.32
C LEU A 120 -19.25 -2.60 19.63
N ASP A 121 -19.33 -2.12 20.87
CA ASP A 121 -20.27 -1.04 21.24
C ASP A 121 -20.03 0.23 20.41
N ARG A 122 -18.76 0.55 20.08
CA ARG A 122 -18.43 1.67 19.20
C ARG A 122 -18.90 1.43 17.78
N ILE A 123 -18.60 0.27 17.17
CA ILE A 123 -19.03 -0.08 15.82
C ILE A 123 -20.56 0.07 15.70
N ASP A 124 -21.29 -0.42 16.69
CA ASP A 124 -22.74 -0.28 16.74
C ASP A 124 -23.16 1.19 16.89
N SER A 125 -22.51 1.94 17.79
CA SER A 125 -22.88 3.33 18.09
C SER A 125 -22.61 4.30 16.92
N VAL A 126 -21.51 4.12 16.18
CA VAL A 126 -21.17 4.99 15.04
C VAL A 126 -22.13 4.80 13.86
N SER A 127 -22.83 3.67 13.80
CA SER A 127 -23.87 3.41 12.79
C SER A 127 -25.20 4.13 13.06
N SER A 128 -25.34 4.75 14.24
CA SER A 128 -26.54 5.49 14.67
C SER A 128 -26.64 6.87 14.03
N THR A 129 -27.86 7.30 13.66
CA THR A 129 -28.11 8.66 13.16
C THR A 129 -27.92 9.76 14.20
N ASN A 130 -27.85 9.40 15.49
CA ASN A 130 -27.63 10.33 16.60
C ASN A 130 -26.23 10.17 17.22
N TYR A 131 -25.26 9.72 16.42
CA TYR A 131 -23.87 9.58 16.83
C TYR A 131 -23.32 10.90 17.38
N ASP A 132 -22.62 10.81 18.51
CA ASP A 132 -21.93 11.92 19.16
C ASP A 132 -20.54 11.45 19.60
N ASN A 133 -19.52 12.18 19.13
CA ASN A 133 -18.11 11.88 19.41
C ASN A 133 -17.82 11.84 20.92
N ALA A 134 -18.38 12.78 21.68
CA ALA A 134 -18.12 12.87 23.12
C ALA A 134 -18.68 11.67 23.88
N THR A 135 -19.91 11.27 23.55
CA THR A 135 -20.58 10.11 24.16
C THR A 135 -19.82 8.82 23.88
N VAL A 136 -19.38 8.61 22.64
CA VAL A 136 -18.66 7.39 22.27
C VAL A 136 -17.30 7.31 22.96
N VAL A 137 -16.49 8.37 22.91
CA VAL A 137 -15.17 8.39 23.58
C VAL A 137 -15.31 8.18 25.09
N ASN A 138 -16.27 8.84 25.74
CA ASN A 138 -16.49 8.66 27.18
C ASN A 138 -16.99 7.25 27.52
N THR A 139 -17.82 6.64 26.66
CA THR A 139 -18.30 5.26 26.87
C THR A 139 -17.14 4.26 26.79
N GLU A 140 -16.25 4.42 25.82
CA GLU A 140 -15.07 3.55 25.71
C GLU A 140 -14.13 3.72 26.91
N LEU A 141 -13.87 4.96 27.34
CA LEU A 141 -13.08 5.21 28.55
C LEU A 141 -13.67 4.52 29.79
N VAL A 142 -14.99 4.46 29.94
CA VAL A 142 -15.63 3.70 31.04
C VAL A 142 -15.24 2.22 31.03
N TYR A 143 -15.07 1.63 29.85
CA TYR A 143 -14.60 0.24 29.73
C TYR A 143 -13.12 0.10 30.06
N VAL A 144 -12.27 0.95 29.47
CA VAL A 144 -10.84 0.67 29.38
C VAL A 144 -9.93 1.55 30.25
N GLU A 145 -10.37 2.71 30.73
CA GLU A 145 -9.49 3.68 31.43
C GLU A 145 -8.83 3.08 32.68
N LYS A 146 -9.54 2.20 33.40
CA LYS A 146 -9.04 1.52 34.60
C LYS A 146 -7.81 0.63 34.34
N TYR A 147 -7.57 0.20 33.09
CA TYR A 147 -6.44 -0.68 32.76
C TYR A 147 -5.12 0.07 32.61
N LYS A 148 -5.13 1.41 32.51
CA LYS A 148 -3.92 2.22 32.45
C LYS A 148 -2.99 2.00 33.65
N ASP A 149 -3.56 1.79 34.83
CA ASP A 149 -2.81 1.59 36.08
C ASP A 149 -2.88 0.13 36.57
N ALA A 150 -3.42 -0.78 35.77
CA ALA A 150 -3.58 -2.18 36.16
C ALA A 150 -2.26 -2.96 36.05
N ALA A 151 -2.16 -4.05 36.81
CA ALA A 151 -1.06 -5.00 36.68
C ALA A 151 -1.37 -5.97 35.54
N PHE A 152 -0.40 -6.14 34.64
CA PHE A 152 -0.44 -7.10 33.53
C PHE A 152 0.69 -8.10 33.71
N TYR A 153 0.45 -9.33 33.28
CA TYR A 153 1.51 -10.31 33.11
C TYR A 153 2.27 -10.06 31.80
N ASP A 154 1.53 -9.81 30.71
CA ASP A 154 2.09 -9.49 29.40
C ASP A 154 2.42 -7.98 29.31
N ALA A 155 3.71 -7.68 29.21
CA ALA A 155 4.21 -6.31 29.12
C ALA A 155 3.83 -5.62 27.80
N ASP A 156 3.68 -6.37 26.71
CA ASP A 156 3.29 -5.82 25.41
C ASP A 156 1.80 -5.47 25.44
N LEU A 157 0.96 -6.35 26.00
CA LEU A 157 -0.47 -6.06 26.18
C LEU A 157 -0.72 -4.85 27.08
N LYS A 158 0.12 -4.67 28.11
CA LYS A 158 0.11 -3.47 28.95
C LYS A 158 0.39 -2.20 28.13
N ALA A 159 1.45 -2.21 27.30
CA ALA A 159 1.82 -1.07 26.47
C ALA A 159 0.69 -0.73 25.47
N LEU A 160 0.03 -1.74 24.91
CA LEU A 160 -1.14 -1.57 24.04
C LEU A 160 -2.32 -0.94 24.80
N ALA A 161 -2.62 -1.39 26.01
CA ALA A 161 -3.67 -0.81 26.85
C ALA A 161 -3.40 0.67 27.17
N GLU A 162 -2.17 1.01 27.56
CA GLU A 162 -1.75 2.39 27.83
C GLU A 162 -1.91 3.29 26.59
N LYS A 163 -1.45 2.83 25.43
CA LYS A 163 -1.53 3.56 24.16
C LYS A 163 -2.97 3.76 23.69
N TYR A 164 -3.85 2.76 23.85
CA TYR A 164 -5.25 2.87 23.46
C TYR A 164 -5.99 3.91 24.31
N VAL A 165 -5.77 3.87 25.63
CA VAL A 165 -6.34 4.85 26.56
C VAL A 165 -5.79 6.25 26.28
N GLU A 166 -4.50 6.38 25.95
CA GLU A 166 -3.92 7.65 25.52
C GLU A 166 -4.61 8.21 24.26
N GLY A 167 -4.82 7.37 23.24
CA GLY A 167 -5.56 7.77 22.03
C GLY A 167 -6.97 8.29 22.33
N LEU A 168 -7.71 7.63 23.23
CA LEU A 168 -9.02 8.09 23.69
C LEU A 168 -8.95 9.42 24.45
N ILE A 169 -7.93 9.61 25.30
CA ILE A 169 -7.72 10.88 26.00
C ILE A 169 -7.41 11.99 25.00
N ILE A 170 -6.56 11.75 23.99
CA ILE A 170 -6.27 12.70 22.93
C ILE A 170 -7.56 13.11 22.22
N GLN A 171 -8.41 12.16 21.83
CA GLN A 171 -9.71 12.44 21.21
C GLN A 171 -10.64 13.24 22.13
N LYS A 172 -10.66 12.93 23.43
CA LYS A 172 -11.45 13.67 24.42
C LYS A 172 -10.96 15.12 24.59
N GLU A 173 -9.66 15.35 24.54
CA GLU A 173 -9.07 16.68 24.59
C GLU A 173 -9.27 17.45 23.27
N ALA A 174 -9.28 16.76 22.12
CA ALA A 174 -9.59 17.38 20.83
C ALA A 174 -10.97 18.04 20.80
N LEU A 175 -11.96 17.44 21.47
CA LEU A 175 -13.31 17.99 21.60
C LEU A 175 -13.41 19.28 22.44
N LYS A 176 -12.29 19.75 23.02
CA LYS A 176 -12.21 21.01 23.75
C LYS A 176 -11.54 22.12 22.94
N GLU A 177 -10.98 21.79 21.78
CA GLU A 177 -10.38 22.79 20.89
C GLU A 177 -11.47 23.75 20.40
N LEU A 178 -11.11 25.03 20.31
CA LEU A 178 -12.00 26.08 19.82
C LEU A 178 -11.92 26.24 18.31
N ARG A 179 -10.86 25.70 17.71
CA ARG A 179 -10.46 25.86 16.32
C ARG A 179 -10.66 24.53 15.61
N ASP A 180 -11.35 24.56 14.47
CA ASP A 180 -11.74 23.34 13.76
C ASP A 180 -10.51 22.60 13.20
N GLY A 181 -9.47 23.33 12.78
CA GLY A 181 -8.20 22.73 12.34
C GLY A 181 -7.48 21.97 13.46
N ASP A 182 -7.37 22.60 14.64
CA ASP A 182 -6.73 21.97 15.81
C ASP A 182 -7.53 20.75 16.29
N LEU A 183 -8.86 20.85 16.29
CA LEU A 183 -9.76 19.74 16.59
C LEU A 183 -9.50 18.57 15.62
N GLN A 184 -9.51 18.85 14.32
CA GLN A 184 -9.41 17.83 13.27
C GLN A 184 -8.12 17.01 13.41
N VAL A 185 -6.96 17.68 13.48
CA VAL A 185 -5.67 16.97 13.53
C VAL A 185 -5.46 16.25 14.86
N LYS A 186 -5.85 16.88 15.97
CA LYS A 186 -5.73 16.24 17.28
C LYS A 186 -6.66 15.03 17.39
N TRP A 187 -7.88 15.12 16.86
CA TRP A 187 -8.81 13.98 16.79
C TRP A 187 -8.23 12.84 15.95
N GLN A 188 -7.69 13.15 14.77
CA GLN A 188 -7.07 12.16 13.88
C GLN A 188 -5.86 11.49 14.53
N ARG A 189 -5.02 12.24 15.27
CA ARG A 189 -3.89 11.68 16.02
C ARG A 189 -4.34 10.64 17.05
N GLY A 190 -5.36 10.95 17.84
CA GLY A 190 -5.93 10.00 18.80
C GLY A 190 -6.61 8.80 18.13
N LEU A 191 -7.20 9.00 16.94
CA LEU A 191 -7.76 7.91 16.13
C LEU A 191 -6.67 6.94 15.67
N VAL A 192 -5.56 7.44 15.12
CA VAL A 192 -4.43 6.62 14.66
C VAL A 192 -3.85 5.77 15.79
N TYR A 193 -3.64 6.36 16.98
CA TYR A 193 -3.16 5.63 18.16
C TYR A 193 -4.00 4.38 18.44
N ARG A 194 -5.32 4.54 18.36
CA ARG A 194 -6.26 3.45 18.59
C ARG A 194 -6.23 2.42 17.48
N TYR A 195 -6.19 2.85 16.21
CA TYR A 195 -6.16 1.92 15.06
C TYR A 195 -4.91 1.06 15.08
N GLU A 196 -3.76 1.64 15.40
CA GLU A 196 -2.51 0.89 15.55
C GLU A 196 -2.63 -0.17 16.65
N VAL A 197 -3.16 0.18 17.83
CA VAL A 197 -3.37 -0.81 18.90
C VAL A 197 -4.34 -1.91 18.48
N LEU A 198 -5.44 -1.58 17.82
CA LEU A 198 -6.43 -2.59 17.40
C LEU A 198 -5.86 -3.52 16.33
N ARG A 199 -5.01 -3.02 15.42
CA ARG A 199 -4.26 -3.86 14.49
C ARG A 199 -3.26 -4.76 15.23
N ASP A 200 -2.48 -4.21 16.16
CA ASP A 200 -1.48 -4.98 16.91
C ASP A 200 -2.14 -6.07 17.78
N LEU A 201 -3.32 -5.80 18.34
CA LEU A 201 -4.13 -6.79 19.04
C LEU A 201 -4.61 -7.91 18.10
N TYR A 202 -5.05 -7.56 16.89
CA TYR A 202 -5.46 -8.53 15.87
C TYR A 202 -4.28 -9.44 15.47
N GLU A 203 -3.14 -8.84 15.13
CA GLU A 203 -1.97 -9.56 14.59
C GLU A 203 -1.30 -10.46 15.64
N ASN A 204 -1.19 -9.99 16.88
CA ASN A 204 -0.40 -10.69 17.91
C ASN A 204 -1.26 -11.56 18.86
N TYR A 205 -2.55 -11.23 19.03
CA TYR A 205 -3.43 -11.90 20.00
C TYR A 205 -4.66 -12.55 19.36
N GLY A 206 -4.82 -12.49 18.04
CA GLY A 206 -6.02 -13.00 17.35
C GLY A 206 -7.29 -12.27 17.75
N PHE A 207 -7.17 -11.04 18.27
CA PHE A 207 -8.29 -10.25 18.78
C PHE A 207 -9.30 -9.97 17.67
N LEU A 208 -10.54 -10.44 17.87
CA LEU A 208 -11.64 -10.31 16.91
C LEU A 208 -11.29 -10.81 15.49
N ALA A 209 -10.46 -11.86 15.39
CA ALA A 209 -9.95 -12.35 14.10
C ALA A 209 -11.02 -12.84 13.11
N ASP A 210 -12.20 -13.22 13.61
CA ASP A 210 -13.34 -13.67 12.79
C ASP A 210 -14.36 -12.55 12.50
N ASN A 211 -14.15 -11.32 13.00
CA ASN A 211 -15.10 -10.22 12.83
C ASN A 211 -14.73 -9.36 11.62
N THR A 212 -15.48 -9.50 10.53
CA THR A 212 -15.21 -8.80 9.26
C THR A 212 -15.36 -7.29 9.35
N ASP A 213 -16.30 -6.79 10.16
CA ASP A 213 -16.55 -5.35 10.31
C ASP A 213 -15.41 -4.69 11.07
N PHE A 214 -14.89 -5.36 12.11
CA PHE A 214 -13.69 -4.95 12.83
C PHE A 214 -12.45 -4.91 11.92
N ILE A 215 -12.23 -5.96 11.13
CA ILE A 215 -11.08 -6.04 10.20
C ILE A 215 -11.16 -4.94 9.14
N ALA A 216 -12.32 -4.71 8.54
CA ALA A 216 -12.48 -3.66 7.54
C ALA A 216 -12.31 -2.27 8.15
N THR A 217 -12.89 -2.03 9.33
CA THR A 217 -12.94 -0.70 9.95
C THR A 217 -11.61 -0.29 10.58
N TYR A 218 -10.89 -1.20 11.25
CA TYR A 218 -9.72 -0.85 12.05
C TYR A 218 -8.42 -1.40 11.49
N VAL A 219 -8.40 -2.68 11.14
CA VAL A 219 -7.17 -3.35 10.68
C VAL A 219 -6.79 -2.86 9.29
N SER A 220 -7.72 -3.00 8.33
CA SER A 220 -7.48 -2.68 6.91
C SER A 220 -7.34 -1.18 6.66
N ALA A 221 -8.04 -0.36 7.43
CA ALA A 221 -7.98 1.10 7.30
C ALA A 221 -6.83 1.73 8.08
N CYS A 222 -6.09 0.99 8.92
CA CYS A 222 -5.05 1.57 9.79
C CYS A 222 -4.02 2.40 9.03
N ASP A 223 -3.46 1.88 7.93
CA ASP A 223 -2.44 2.61 7.16
C ASP A 223 -3.03 3.86 6.49
N SER A 224 -4.24 3.78 5.94
CA SER A 224 -4.91 4.95 5.35
C SER A 224 -5.18 6.06 6.37
N GLN A 225 -5.47 5.71 7.63
CA GLN A 225 -5.66 6.70 8.69
C GLN A 225 -4.35 7.36 9.12
N LYS A 226 -3.23 6.61 9.06
CA LYS A 226 -1.88 7.13 9.31
C LYS A 226 -1.45 8.07 8.19
N GLU A 227 -1.61 7.67 6.94
CA GLU A 227 -1.33 8.51 5.78
C GLU A 227 -2.15 9.80 5.80
N LEU A 228 -3.42 9.73 6.22
CA LEU A 228 -4.25 10.91 6.41
C LEU A 228 -3.69 11.85 7.47
N LEU A 229 -3.24 11.32 8.61
CA LEU A 229 -2.60 12.12 9.67
C LEU A 229 -1.30 12.76 9.20
N ASP A 230 -0.43 11.99 8.54
CA ASP A 230 0.85 12.46 8.01
C ASP A 230 0.62 13.60 6.99
N GLY A 231 -0.40 13.46 6.13
CA GLY A 231 -0.82 14.51 5.21
C GLY A 231 -1.34 15.76 5.90
N MET A 232 -2.21 15.62 6.90
CA MET A 232 -2.70 16.75 7.69
C MET A 232 -1.56 17.51 8.39
N GLU A 233 -0.64 16.79 9.03
CA GLU A 233 0.49 17.39 9.75
C GLU A 233 1.45 18.09 8.79
N ALA A 234 1.78 17.48 7.64
CA ALA A 234 2.65 18.08 6.64
C ALA A 234 2.04 19.35 6.03
N LEU A 235 0.75 19.32 5.69
CA LEU A 235 0.05 20.47 5.10
C LEU A 235 -0.08 21.63 6.09
N ILE A 236 -0.39 21.35 7.36
CA ILE A 236 -0.44 22.40 8.39
C ILE A 236 0.93 23.01 8.61
N ASP A 237 1.99 22.21 8.70
CA ASP A 237 3.34 22.71 8.88
C ASP A 237 3.77 23.62 7.71
N ASP A 238 3.47 23.22 6.46
CA ASP A 238 3.73 24.01 5.26
C ASP A 238 2.96 25.34 5.27
N ILE A 239 1.65 25.30 5.53
CA ILE A 239 0.80 26.50 5.58
C ILE A 239 1.26 27.44 6.69
N VAL A 240 1.49 26.93 7.91
CA VAL A 240 1.91 27.73 9.06
C VAL A 240 3.28 28.38 8.81
N THR A 241 4.20 27.65 8.19
CA THR A 241 5.51 28.17 7.82
C THR A 241 5.37 29.35 6.87
N GLN A 242 4.66 29.18 5.76
CA GLN A 242 4.48 30.26 4.77
C GLN A 242 3.72 31.46 5.34
N MET A 243 2.69 31.21 6.15
CA MET A 243 1.91 32.26 6.78
C MET A 243 2.69 33.04 7.86
N THR A 244 3.64 32.40 8.52
CA THR A 244 4.55 33.07 9.48
C THR A 244 5.60 33.93 8.77
N GLU A 245 6.02 33.52 7.58
CA GLU A 245 6.99 34.25 6.75
C GLU A 245 6.36 35.40 5.94
N LEU A 246 5.02 35.46 5.86
CA LEU A 246 4.31 36.55 5.20
C LEU A 246 4.43 37.86 5.99
N ASP A 247 5.08 38.86 5.39
CA ASP A 247 5.22 40.21 5.96
C ASP A 247 3.86 40.88 6.24
N SER A 248 2.89 40.70 5.34
CA SER A 248 1.51 41.19 5.46
C SER A 248 0.60 40.54 4.41
N LEU A 249 -0.70 40.42 4.71
CA LEU A 249 -1.70 40.05 3.71
C LEU A 249 -1.98 41.24 2.75
N TRP A 250 -2.24 40.93 1.48
CA TRP A 250 -2.57 41.94 0.48
C TRP A 250 -4.01 42.39 0.65
N VAL A 251 -4.25 43.70 0.56
CA VAL A 251 -5.58 44.30 0.65
C VAL A 251 -5.95 44.95 -0.67
N ASP A 252 -7.11 44.57 -1.22
CA ASP A 252 -7.73 45.21 -2.37
C ASP A 252 -9.24 45.41 -2.12
N ASN A 253 -9.63 46.67 -1.88
CA ASN A 253 -11.00 47.02 -1.51
C ASN A 253 -11.48 46.18 -0.31
N HIS A 254 -12.56 45.41 -0.45
CA HIS A 254 -13.10 44.54 0.61
C HIS A 254 -12.48 43.13 0.59
N LYS A 255 -11.25 42.96 0.08
CA LYS A 255 -10.59 41.67 0.01
C LYS A 255 -9.24 41.69 0.70
N VAL A 256 -8.99 40.67 1.51
CA VAL A 256 -7.69 40.33 2.06
C VAL A 256 -7.26 39.01 1.46
N PHE A 257 -6.04 38.92 0.92
CA PHE A 257 -5.59 37.70 0.24
C PHE A 257 -4.08 37.49 0.34
N CYS A 258 -3.65 36.24 0.17
CA CYS A 258 -2.26 35.91 -0.09
C CYS A 258 -2.17 34.74 -1.07
N THR A 259 -0.99 34.52 -1.60
CA THR A 259 -0.68 33.37 -2.45
C THR A 259 0.27 32.47 -1.68
N LEU A 260 -0.11 31.21 -1.56
CA LEU A 260 0.68 30.15 -0.97
C LEU A 260 1.11 29.19 -2.07
N THR A 261 2.10 28.35 -1.80
CA THR A 261 2.51 27.24 -2.65
C THR A 261 2.43 25.97 -1.86
N ASN A 262 1.77 24.94 -2.39
CA ASN A 262 1.74 23.63 -1.76
C ASN A 262 3.13 22.98 -1.94
N ASN A 263 3.97 23.01 -0.91
CA ASN A 263 5.32 22.44 -0.97
C ASN A 263 5.35 20.97 -0.55
N THR A 264 4.19 20.32 -0.45
CA THR A 264 4.05 18.93 -0.03
C THR A 264 3.75 18.02 -1.23
N ASP A 265 3.84 16.71 -0.99
CA ASP A 265 3.47 15.68 -1.97
C ASP A 265 1.96 15.38 -1.99
N TYR A 266 1.13 16.16 -1.29
CA TYR A 266 -0.31 15.92 -1.17
C TYR A 266 -1.11 16.83 -2.07
N ARG A 267 -2.20 16.30 -2.64
CA ARG A 267 -3.32 17.09 -3.16
C ARG A 267 -4.37 17.25 -2.07
N PHE A 268 -4.94 18.44 -1.94
CA PHE A 268 -5.94 18.69 -0.91
C PHE A 268 -7.01 19.72 -1.29
N ASN A 269 -8.10 19.67 -0.54
CA ASN A 269 -9.14 20.69 -0.48
C ASN A 269 -9.19 21.20 0.97
N ALA A 270 -9.29 22.52 1.15
CA ALA A 270 -9.31 23.10 2.48
C ALA A 270 -10.26 24.29 2.58
N THR A 271 -10.82 24.42 3.78
CA THR A 271 -11.41 25.67 4.23
C THR A 271 -10.38 26.42 5.07
N PHE A 272 -10.21 27.70 4.77
CA PHE A 272 -9.38 28.62 5.53
C PHE A 272 -10.28 29.58 6.29
N GLU A 273 -9.93 29.86 7.54
CA GLU A 273 -10.64 30.82 8.39
C GLU A 273 -9.70 31.94 8.81
N LEU A 274 -10.27 33.14 8.95
CA LEU A 274 -9.56 34.36 9.27
C LEU A 274 -10.33 35.15 10.33
N ASP A 275 -9.72 35.30 11.50
CA ASP A 275 -10.17 36.27 12.51
C ASP A 275 -9.48 37.59 12.24
N CYS A 276 -10.26 38.66 12.12
CA CYS A 276 -9.78 40.02 12.03
C CYS A 276 -9.82 40.66 13.42
N LEU A 277 -8.69 41.18 13.91
CA LEU A 277 -8.58 41.72 15.26
C LEU A 277 -8.29 43.22 15.24
N ASP A 278 -8.87 43.94 16.21
CA ASP A 278 -8.54 45.35 16.46
C ASP A 278 -7.20 45.52 17.22
N ALA A 279 -6.80 46.77 17.46
CA ALA A 279 -5.56 47.09 18.17
C ALA A 279 -5.53 46.62 19.64
N ASN A 280 -6.66 46.22 20.22
CA ASN A 280 -6.75 45.65 21.57
C ASN A 280 -6.75 44.11 21.56
N GLY A 281 -6.67 43.48 20.38
CA GLY A 281 -6.76 42.03 20.21
C GLY A 281 -8.19 41.51 20.34
N VAL A 282 -9.21 42.33 20.11
CA VAL A 282 -10.62 41.91 20.08
C VAL A 282 -10.97 41.51 18.65
N ILE A 283 -11.58 40.33 18.48
CA ILE A 283 -12.12 39.88 17.19
C ILE A 283 -13.26 40.83 16.79
N ILE A 284 -13.12 41.45 15.62
CA ILE A 284 -14.10 42.40 15.05
C ILE A 284 -14.86 41.82 13.86
N GLU A 285 -14.30 40.83 13.18
CA GLU A 285 -14.92 40.12 12.05
C GLU A 285 -14.29 38.72 11.93
N GLU A 286 -15.10 37.71 11.65
CA GLU A 286 -14.69 36.34 11.35
C GLU A 286 -15.16 36.02 9.93
N THR A 287 -14.29 35.44 9.11
CA THR A 287 -14.58 35.16 7.70
C THR A 287 -13.85 33.90 7.26
N SER A 288 -14.36 33.22 6.23
CA SER A 288 -13.77 31.99 5.72
C SER A 288 -13.84 31.91 4.20
N THR A 289 -13.01 31.05 3.63
CA THR A 289 -12.96 30.78 2.20
C THR A 289 -12.58 29.33 1.95
N TYR A 290 -13.13 28.74 0.88
CA TYR A 290 -12.86 27.36 0.49
C TYR A 290 -12.03 27.35 -0.79
N VAL A 291 -11.02 26.51 -0.83
CA VAL A 291 -10.18 26.29 -2.01
C VAL A 291 -10.06 24.78 -2.24
N ASP A 292 -10.42 24.35 -3.44
CA ASP A 292 -10.33 22.97 -3.90
C ASP A 292 -9.22 22.75 -4.92
N ASP A 293 -8.93 21.47 -5.15
CA ASP A 293 -8.06 20.97 -6.20
C ASP A 293 -6.65 21.58 -6.15
N ILE A 294 -6.11 21.73 -4.93
CA ILE A 294 -4.74 22.21 -4.72
C ILE A 294 -3.78 21.06 -4.96
N ASP A 295 -3.18 21.02 -6.14
CA ASP A 295 -2.20 20.00 -6.52
C ASP A 295 -0.85 20.20 -5.81
N ALA A 296 -0.10 19.11 -5.62
CA ALA A 296 1.27 19.14 -5.13
C ALA A 296 2.16 20.04 -6.00
N GLY A 297 2.98 20.88 -5.37
CA GLY A 297 3.86 21.84 -6.05
C GLY A 297 3.15 23.05 -6.68
N SER A 298 1.82 23.14 -6.62
CA SER A 298 1.07 24.24 -7.23
C SER A 298 1.00 25.46 -6.31
N SER A 299 0.96 26.66 -6.91
CA SER A 299 0.61 27.88 -6.19
C SER A 299 -0.91 28.11 -6.21
N TYR A 300 -1.46 28.53 -5.09
CA TYR A 300 -2.89 28.80 -4.92
C TYR A 300 -3.10 30.10 -4.14
N GLN A 301 -4.25 30.76 -4.38
CA GLN A 301 -4.60 32.00 -3.71
C GLN A 301 -5.73 31.76 -2.71
N ILE A 302 -5.51 32.20 -1.47
CA ILE A 302 -6.57 32.31 -0.47
C ILE A 302 -7.06 33.76 -0.45
N SER A 303 -8.37 33.97 -0.58
CA SER A 303 -8.99 35.30 -0.61
C SER A 303 -10.22 35.34 0.27
N PHE A 304 -10.21 36.28 1.21
CA PHE A 304 -11.25 36.54 2.19
C PHE A 304 -11.95 37.85 1.86
N TYR A 305 -13.26 37.88 2.05
CA TYR A 305 -14.00 39.14 2.09
C TYR A 305 -13.94 39.71 3.51
N VAL A 306 -13.64 41.01 3.63
CA VAL A 306 -13.68 41.77 4.89
C VAL A 306 -14.45 43.08 4.70
N SER A 307 -15.23 43.45 5.71
CA SER A 307 -16.17 44.58 5.63
C SER A 307 -15.47 45.93 5.71
N ASP A 308 -14.43 46.05 6.54
CA ASP A 308 -13.65 47.29 6.70
C ASP A 308 -12.16 46.97 6.96
N PRO A 309 -11.35 46.73 5.90
CA PRO A 309 -9.95 46.36 6.06
C PRO A 309 -9.12 47.39 6.82
N ASP A 310 -9.49 48.67 6.75
CA ASP A 310 -8.76 49.76 7.44
C ASP A 310 -8.93 49.70 8.97
N SER A 311 -9.94 48.97 9.46
CA SER A 311 -10.19 48.77 10.89
C SER A 311 -9.37 47.62 11.51
N ILE A 312 -8.70 46.82 10.68
CA ILE A 312 -8.01 45.61 11.09
C ILE A 312 -6.56 45.93 11.50
N TYR A 313 -6.16 45.45 12.67
CA TYR A 313 -4.80 45.60 13.20
C TYR A 313 -3.96 44.34 13.00
N SER A 314 -4.55 43.15 13.18
CA SER A 314 -3.88 41.86 13.00
C SER A 314 -4.87 40.78 12.60
N PHE A 315 -4.35 39.62 12.21
CA PHE A 315 -5.13 38.46 11.80
C PHE A 315 -4.74 37.22 12.60
N ASN A 316 -5.71 36.35 12.90
CA ASN A 316 -5.44 34.94 13.17
C ASN A 316 -5.95 34.11 11.99
N TYR A 317 -5.27 33.02 11.66
CA TYR A 317 -5.66 32.16 10.55
C TYR A 317 -5.62 30.69 10.97
N GLU A 318 -6.47 29.87 10.37
CA GLU A 318 -6.38 28.40 10.39
C GLU A 318 -6.82 27.81 9.06
N ALA A 319 -6.51 26.53 8.89
CA ALA A 319 -7.06 25.69 7.85
C ALA A 319 -7.53 24.37 8.45
N TYR A 320 -8.60 23.83 7.89
CA TYR A 320 -8.99 22.43 8.05
C TYR A 320 -9.29 21.82 6.69
N PHE A 321 -9.11 20.52 6.58
CA PHE A 321 -9.10 19.81 5.31
C PHE A 321 -10.36 19.01 5.09
N ASP A 322 -10.95 19.13 3.91
CA ASP A 322 -12.10 18.34 3.49
C ASP A 322 -11.68 17.04 2.78
N ALA A 323 -10.55 17.09 2.06
CA ALA A 323 -9.98 15.95 1.36
C ALA A 323 -8.47 16.09 1.29
N ILE A 324 -7.75 15.00 1.51
CA ILE A 324 -6.30 14.88 1.34
C ILE A 324 -6.03 13.57 0.63
N SER A 325 -5.12 13.60 -0.34
CA SER A 325 -4.60 12.40 -1.01
C SER A 325 -3.15 12.64 -1.39
N LEU A 326 -2.31 11.60 -1.36
CA LEU A 326 -1.00 11.69 -1.98
C LEU A 326 -1.19 12.02 -3.47
N ALA A 327 -0.48 13.03 -3.96
CA ALA A 327 -0.42 13.28 -5.38
C ALA A 327 0.18 12.04 -6.04
N THR A 328 -0.55 11.43 -6.95
CA THR A 328 0.06 10.47 -7.88
C THR A 328 1.21 11.21 -8.55
N PRO A 329 2.46 10.71 -8.49
CA PRO A 329 3.55 11.34 -9.21
C PRO A 329 3.09 11.49 -10.64
N THR A 330 3.07 12.72 -11.16
CA THR A 330 2.87 12.94 -12.58
C THR A 330 4.05 12.25 -13.25
N LYS A 331 3.83 11.02 -13.74
CA LYS A 331 4.84 10.34 -14.55
C LYS A 331 5.17 11.29 -15.69
N GLU A 332 6.45 11.63 -15.82
CA GLU A 332 6.92 12.55 -16.86
C GLU A 332 6.40 12.05 -18.21
N ILE A 333 5.62 12.88 -18.91
CA ILE A 333 5.09 12.55 -20.23
C ILE A 333 6.30 12.46 -21.16
N THR A 334 6.55 11.26 -21.69
CA THR A 334 7.67 11.04 -22.61
C THR A 334 7.40 11.73 -23.94
N THR A 335 8.45 12.07 -24.70
CA THR A 335 8.32 12.60 -26.07
C THR A 335 7.49 11.67 -26.96
N VAL A 336 7.63 10.35 -26.77
CA VAL A 336 6.86 9.31 -27.48
C VAL A 336 5.37 9.48 -27.19
N GLN A 337 4.99 9.58 -25.90
CA GLN A 337 3.61 9.77 -25.48
C GLN A 337 3.04 11.09 -26.03
N GLN A 338 3.76 12.20 -25.85
CA GLN A 338 3.30 13.50 -26.34
C GLN A 338 3.08 13.48 -27.87
N THR A 339 3.98 12.86 -28.62
CA THR A 339 3.87 12.78 -30.08
C THR A 339 2.69 11.91 -30.52
N TYR A 340 2.45 10.80 -29.81
CA TYR A 340 1.28 9.96 -30.02
C TYR A 340 -0.03 10.72 -29.77
N GLU A 341 -0.12 11.45 -28.65
CA GLU A 341 -1.30 12.22 -28.23
C GLU A 341 -1.61 13.37 -29.19
N ASP A 342 -0.57 14.11 -29.64
CA ASP A 342 -0.72 15.15 -30.65
C ASP A 342 -1.35 14.60 -31.94
N MET A 343 -0.95 13.39 -32.36
CA MET A 343 -1.47 12.79 -33.58
C MET A 343 -2.87 12.20 -33.44
N GLN A 344 -3.34 11.87 -32.24
CA GLN A 344 -4.77 11.56 -32.03
C GLN A 344 -5.66 12.74 -32.45
N ASN A 345 -5.12 13.96 -32.39
CA ASN A 345 -5.76 15.19 -32.87
C ASN A 345 -4.95 15.86 -33.99
N ALA A 346 -4.35 15.08 -34.91
CA ALA A 346 -3.42 15.59 -35.94
C ALA A 346 -3.95 16.80 -36.73
N THR A 347 -5.27 16.89 -36.94
CA THR A 347 -5.91 18.03 -37.62
C THR A 347 -5.73 19.36 -36.88
N ASP A 348 -5.65 19.37 -35.56
CA ASP A 348 -5.42 20.57 -34.75
C ASP A 348 -3.99 21.11 -34.92
N HIS A 349 -3.06 20.24 -35.35
CA HIS A 349 -1.67 20.58 -35.64
C HIS A 349 -1.41 20.91 -37.11
N LEU A 350 -2.45 20.88 -37.97
CA LEU A 350 -2.35 21.17 -39.40
C LEU A 350 -2.25 22.68 -39.65
N SER A 351 -1.22 23.08 -40.39
CA SER A 351 -1.00 24.47 -40.80
C SER A 351 -0.91 24.60 -42.33
N LEU A 352 -1.56 25.64 -42.87
CA LEU A 352 -1.45 26.04 -44.27
C LEU A 352 -0.29 27.01 -44.43
N THR A 353 0.64 26.71 -45.34
CA THR A 353 1.77 27.58 -45.68
C THR A 353 1.69 28.04 -47.14
N ASN A 354 2.55 28.98 -47.53
CA ASN A 354 2.67 29.39 -48.94
C ASN A 354 3.10 28.24 -49.87
N ASN A 355 3.72 27.20 -49.32
CA ASN A 355 4.32 26.10 -50.08
C ASN A 355 3.56 24.78 -49.98
N GLY A 356 2.47 24.72 -49.20
CA GLY A 356 1.71 23.48 -48.97
C GLY A 356 1.16 23.40 -47.55
N TYR A 357 1.13 22.19 -47.01
CA TYR A 357 0.64 21.90 -45.67
C TYR A 357 1.78 21.43 -44.78
N THR A 358 1.68 21.69 -43.48
CA THR A 358 2.65 21.21 -42.49
C THR A 358 1.95 20.70 -41.24
N ILE A 359 2.53 19.70 -40.59
CA ILE A 359 2.14 19.23 -39.25
C ILE A 359 3.33 19.49 -38.33
N LYS A 360 3.13 20.29 -37.27
CA LYS A 360 4.20 20.73 -36.35
C LYS A 360 5.48 21.22 -37.06
N GLY A 361 5.34 21.85 -38.22
CA GLY A 361 6.45 22.38 -39.02
C GLY A 361 7.03 21.40 -40.06
N TYR A 362 6.70 20.11 -40.01
CA TYR A 362 7.12 19.13 -41.02
C TYR A 362 6.20 19.22 -42.27
N PRO A 363 6.75 19.29 -43.49
CA PRO A 363 5.96 19.38 -44.72
C PRO A 363 5.23 18.07 -45.04
N ILE A 364 3.95 18.15 -45.40
CA ILE A 364 3.15 16.98 -45.83
C ILE A 364 2.60 17.18 -47.24
N SER A 365 2.36 16.07 -47.94
CA SER A 365 1.75 16.04 -49.27
C SER A 365 0.32 16.60 -49.23
N LYS A 366 -0.09 17.18 -50.36
CA LYS A 366 -1.48 17.64 -50.54
C LYS A 366 -2.46 16.47 -50.57
N ASP A 367 -2.00 15.30 -51.01
CA ASP A 367 -2.83 14.10 -51.11
C ASP A 367 -3.17 13.53 -49.72
N SER A 368 -2.38 13.88 -48.70
CA SER A 368 -2.58 13.52 -47.29
C SER A 368 -3.64 14.39 -46.60
N VAL A 369 -4.12 15.46 -47.25
CA VAL A 369 -5.13 16.38 -46.70
C VAL A 369 -6.47 16.18 -47.39
N THR A 370 -7.48 15.76 -46.63
CA THR A 370 -8.85 15.60 -47.10
C THR A 370 -9.71 16.80 -46.71
N LYS A 371 -10.55 17.28 -47.63
CA LYS A 371 -11.54 18.33 -47.33
C LYS A 371 -12.90 17.71 -47.00
N ILE A 372 -13.38 17.89 -45.77
CA ILE A 372 -14.70 17.46 -45.32
C ILE A 372 -15.53 18.71 -45.00
N GLY A 373 -16.51 19.02 -45.86
CA GLY A 373 -17.23 20.29 -45.77
C GLY A 373 -16.28 21.47 -45.97
N ASP A 374 -16.19 22.37 -44.99
CA ASP A 374 -15.26 23.51 -44.99
C ASP A 374 -13.97 23.26 -44.17
N GLN A 375 -13.83 22.09 -43.56
CA GLN A 375 -12.66 21.73 -42.76
C GLN A 375 -11.65 20.92 -43.59
N LEU A 376 -10.37 21.20 -43.33
CA LEU A 376 -9.25 20.36 -43.78
C LEU A 376 -8.94 19.36 -42.68
N VAL A 377 -8.77 18.10 -43.04
CA VAL A 377 -8.59 16.98 -42.13
C VAL A 377 -7.41 16.13 -42.62
N VAL A 378 -6.60 15.66 -41.68
CA VAL A 378 -5.52 14.68 -41.90
C VAL A 378 -5.75 13.45 -41.03
N ASN A 379 -5.25 12.29 -41.45
CA ASN A 379 -5.20 11.12 -40.60
C ASN A 379 -4.10 11.25 -39.54
N GLN A 380 -4.28 10.55 -38.42
CA GLN A 380 -3.32 10.44 -37.34
C GLN A 380 -1.99 9.78 -37.76
N GLY A 381 -1.98 8.92 -38.78
CA GLY A 381 -0.78 8.30 -39.35
C GLY A 381 0.00 9.17 -40.34
N VAL A 382 -0.39 10.43 -40.58
CA VAL A 382 0.13 11.23 -41.70
C VAL A 382 1.65 11.37 -41.71
N ILE A 383 2.30 11.67 -40.59
CA ILE A 383 3.77 11.85 -40.58
C ILE A 383 4.49 10.52 -40.80
N TYR A 384 3.96 9.42 -40.24
CA TYR A 384 4.48 8.09 -40.50
C TYR A 384 4.47 7.78 -42.01
N GLU A 385 3.38 8.11 -42.72
CA GLU A 385 3.24 7.85 -44.15
C GLU A 385 4.17 8.72 -45.01
N GLU A 386 4.37 9.99 -44.63
CA GLU A 386 5.28 10.90 -45.34
C GLU A 386 6.75 10.48 -45.18
N ILE A 387 7.14 10.06 -43.97
CA ILE A 387 8.48 9.51 -43.73
C ILE A 387 8.63 8.18 -44.47
N GLY A 388 7.61 7.31 -44.42
CA GLY A 388 7.57 6.07 -45.20
C GLY A 388 7.77 6.32 -46.69
N ALA A 389 7.09 7.31 -47.27
CA ALA A 389 7.25 7.65 -48.69
C ALA A 389 8.69 8.06 -49.05
N GLY A 390 9.38 8.77 -48.15
CA GLY A 390 10.80 9.10 -48.32
C GLY A 390 11.68 7.85 -48.33
N ILE A 391 11.47 6.93 -47.39
CA ILE A 391 12.20 5.65 -47.31
C ILE A 391 11.92 4.80 -48.57
N ASP A 392 10.66 4.70 -49.00
CA ASP A 392 10.23 3.95 -50.18
C ASP A 392 10.95 4.47 -51.44
N LEU A 393 10.95 5.78 -51.66
CA LEU A 393 11.63 6.39 -52.81
C LEU A 393 13.15 6.17 -52.81
N TYR A 394 13.76 6.15 -51.64
CA TYR A 394 15.17 5.84 -51.50
C TYR A 394 15.46 4.36 -51.78
N CYS A 395 14.70 3.45 -51.17
CA CYS A 395 14.94 2.01 -51.28
C CYS A 395 14.62 1.47 -52.68
N ASP A 396 13.53 1.94 -53.31
CA ASP A 396 13.09 1.46 -54.63
C ASP A 396 13.84 2.12 -55.79
N TYR A 397 14.20 3.40 -55.65
CA TYR A 397 14.71 4.21 -56.77
C TYR A 397 16.05 4.91 -56.51
N GLY A 398 16.61 4.81 -55.29
CA GLY A 398 17.88 5.45 -54.93
C GLY A 398 17.81 6.98 -54.88
N LEU A 399 16.63 7.56 -54.66
CA LEU A 399 16.40 9.00 -54.75
C LEU A 399 16.76 9.73 -53.44
N SER A 400 18.05 9.91 -53.15
CA SER A 400 18.50 10.60 -51.92
C SER A 400 18.07 12.07 -51.82
N GLN A 401 17.65 12.69 -52.92
CA GLN A 401 17.20 14.08 -52.98
C GLN A 401 15.88 14.36 -52.24
N VAL A 402 15.15 13.32 -51.81
CA VAL A 402 13.94 13.45 -50.99
C VAL A 402 14.21 13.35 -49.48
N LEU A 403 15.44 13.05 -49.08
CA LEU A 403 15.86 12.87 -47.69
C LEU A 403 16.60 14.13 -47.22
N ASP A 404 15.86 15.15 -46.80
CA ASP A 404 16.43 16.40 -46.32
C ASP A 404 16.70 16.40 -44.80
N GLU A 405 17.18 17.52 -44.27
CA GLU A 405 17.48 17.66 -42.83
C GLU A 405 16.26 17.40 -41.96
N ALA A 406 15.06 17.87 -42.36
CA ALA A 406 13.84 17.68 -41.59
C ALA A 406 13.43 16.20 -41.57
N PHE A 407 13.62 15.48 -42.68
CA PHE A 407 13.39 14.04 -42.75
C PHE A 407 14.25 13.29 -41.73
N PHE A 408 15.55 13.54 -41.67
CA PHE A 408 16.44 12.83 -40.74
C PHE A 408 16.21 13.21 -39.28
N ILE A 409 15.87 14.48 -38.99
CA ILE A 409 15.52 14.93 -37.64
C ILE A 409 14.31 14.14 -37.14
N VAL A 410 13.25 14.05 -37.95
CA VAL A 410 12.06 13.28 -37.56
C VAL A 410 12.42 11.81 -37.44
N LEU A 411 13.07 11.20 -38.44
CA LEU A 411 13.29 9.76 -38.46
C LEU A 411 14.24 9.27 -37.37
N THR A 412 15.37 9.96 -37.17
CA THR A 412 16.50 9.48 -36.35
C THR A 412 16.91 10.43 -35.24
N GLY A 413 16.38 11.65 -35.21
CA GLY A 413 16.78 12.70 -34.27
C GLY A 413 17.99 13.50 -34.73
N GLU A 414 18.63 13.11 -35.84
CA GLU A 414 19.86 13.70 -36.36
C GLU A 414 19.59 14.48 -37.64
N GLY A 415 20.31 15.59 -37.88
CA GLY A 415 20.12 16.44 -39.07
C GLY A 415 20.70 15.88 -40.38
N THR A 416 21.26 14.68 -40.36
CA THR A 416 22.01 14.08 -41.48
C THR A 416 21.80 12.58 -41.54
N ASP A 417 22.15 11.97 -42.67
CA ASP A 417 22.09 10.52 -42.84
C ASP A 417 23.04 9.78 -41.87
N PRO A 418 22.58 8.70 -41.21
CA PRO A 418 23.44 7.86 -40.39
C PRO A 418 24.57 7.21 -41.19
N GLU A 419 25.73 6.94 -40.57
CA GLU A 419 26.86 6.28 -41.25
C GLU A 419 26.49 4.93 -41.89
N ASN A 420 25.52 4.21 -41.30
CA ASN A 420 24.99 2.93 -41.77
C ASN A 420 23.69 3.06 -42.60
N TRP A 421 23.36 4.25 -43.13
CA TRP A 421 22.06 4.55 -43.75
C TRP A 421 21.60 3.52 -44.80
N ASN A 422 22.50 3.04 -45.67
CA ASN A 422 22.14 2.04 -46.69
C ASN A 422 21.58 0.73 -46.13
N ASP A 423 21.99 0.34 -44.93
CA ASP A 423 21.52 -0.90 -44.30
C ASP A 423 20.34 -0.59 -43.38
N LEU A 424 20.43 0.48 -42.59
CA LEU A 424 19.34 0.95 -41.74
C LEU A 424 18.07 1.24 -42.54
N SER A 425 18.17 1.92 -43.70
CA SER A 425 16.99 2.26 -44.52
C SER A 425 16.23 1.00 -44.97
N LYS A 426 16.91 -0.11 -45.23
CA LYS A 426 16.28 -1.38 -45.64
C LYS A 426 15.59 -2.06 -44.46
N GLU A 427 16.16 -1.94 -43.27
CA GLU A 427 15.54 -2.44 -42.04
C GLU A 427 14.29 -1.61 -41.69
N LEU A 428 14.38 -0.28 -41.80
CA LEU A 428 13.27 0.64 -41.55
C LEU A 428 12.15 0.48 -42.59
N TYR A 429 12.49 0.31 -43.87
CA TYR A 429 11.52 0.04 -44.95
C TYR A 429 10.64 -1.19 -44.67
N GLY A 430 11.13 -2.14 -43.86
CA GLY A 430 10.36 -3.32 -43.46
C GLY A 430 9.16 -3.04 -42.55
N PHE A 431 9.07 -1.86 -41.93
CA PHE A 431 7.97 -1.50 -41.02
C PHE A 431 7.62 -0.01 -40.97
N ILE A 432 8.31 0.85 -41.73
CA ILE A 432 8.00 2.27 -41.96
C ILE A 432 7.94 2.46 -43.48
N SER A 433 6.73 2.45 -44.03
CA SER A 433 6.45 2.55 -45.46
C SER A 433 5.07 3.17 -45.68
N THR A 434 4.80 3.69 -46.88
CA THR A 434 3.51 4.33 -47.19
C THR A 434 2.34 3.35 -47.08
N ASP A 435 2.54 2.08 -47.44
CA ASP A 435 1.53 1.02 -47.39
C ASP A 435 1.65 0.12 -46.13
N GLY A 436 2.40 0.57 -45.12
CA GLY A 436 2.72 -0.21 -43.93
C GLY A 436 1.47 -0.75 -43.21
N THR A 437 1.44 -2.06 -43.03
CA THR A 437 0.35 -2.79 -42.37
C THR A 437 0.61 -2.97 -40.87
N ASP A 438 -0.45 -3.24 -40.10
CA ASP A 438 -0.34 -3.72 -38.71
C ASP A 438 0.70 -4.84 -38.59
N LYS A 439 0.72 -5.79 -39.54
CA LYS A 439 1.60 -6.97 -39.47
C LYS A 439 3.08 -6.62 -39.55
N GLU A 440 3.45 -5.65 -40.36
CA GLU A 440 4.84 -5.22 -40.52
C GLU A 440 5.32 -4.48 -39.27
N ILE A 441 4.51 -3.53 -38.79
CA ILE A 441 4.80 -2.79 -37.56
C ILE A 441 4.86 -3.75 -36.36
N ILE A 442 3.82 -4.54 -36.13
CA ILE A 442 3.74 -5.48 -35.01
C ILE A 442 4.84 -6.54 -35.11
N GLY A 443 5.09 -7.06 -36.31
CA GLY A 443 6.17 -8.01 -36.55
C GLY A 443 7.55 -7.47 -36.20
N LYS A 444 7.79 -6.17 -36.42
CA LYS A 444 9.03 -5.52 -35.96
C LYS A 444 9.03 -5.30 -34.44
N LEU A 445 7.93 -4.82 -33.86
CA LEU A 445 7.83 -4.59 -32.41
C LEU A 445 8.03 -5.87 -31.59
N GLU A 446 7.50 -7.01 -32.06
CA GLU A 446 7.69 -8.33 -31.42
C GLU A 446 9.18 -8.74 -31.32
N THR A 447 10.05 -8.20 -32.19
CA THR A 447 11.49 -8.50 -32.14
C THR A 447 12.25 -7.79 -31.03
N LEU A 448 11.63 -6.78 -30.40
CA LEU A 448 12.30 -5.93 -29.42
C LEU A 448 12.43 -6.64 -28.07
N SER A 449 13.57 -6.48 -27.41
CA SER A 449 13.82 -7.18 -26.15
C SER A 449 13.07 -6.60 -24.95
N CYS A 450 12.47 -5.42 -25.10
CA CYS A 450 11.56 -4.80 -24.14
C CYS A 450 10.07 -5.11 -24.39
N VAL A 451 9.76 -5.94 -25.39
CA VAL A 451 8.38 -6.29 -25.73
C VAL A 451 8.01 -7.67 -25.22
N ASN A 452 6.86 -7.76 -24.56
CA ASN A 452 6.29 -9.03 -24.09
C ASN A 452 4.78 -9.04 -24.26
N GLY A 453 4.22 -10.15 -24.74
CA GLY A 453 2.78 -10.25 -24.96
C GLY A 453 2.37 -11.43 -25.84
N THR A 454 1.16 -11.32 -26.37
CA THR A 454 0.53 -12.31 -27.25
C THR A 454 0.26 -11.71 -28.62
N PHE A 455 0.62 -12.47 -29.67
CA PHE A 455 0.55 -12.04 -31.06
C PHE A 455 -0.18 -13.08 -31.89
N ASP A 456 -1.46 -12.86 -32.18
CA ASP A 456 -2.27 -13.72 -33.04
C ASP A 456 -2.40 -13.10 -34.44
N TYR A 457 -1.48 -13.48 -35.33
CA TYR A 457 -1.45 -13.01 -36.72
C TYR A 457 -2.56 -13.59 -37.61
N GLU A 458 -3.19 -14.69 -37.20
CA GLU A 458 -4.31 -15.30 -37.93
C GLU A 458 -5.59 -14.51 -37.66
N LEU A 459 -5.87 -14.21 -36.39
CA LEU A 459 -7.01 -13.40 -35.96
C LEU A 459 -6.74 -11.90 -36.05
N ARG A 460 -5.49 -11.48 -36.26
CA ARG A 460 -5.01 -10.09 -36.19
C ARG A 460 -5.41 -9.42 -34.87
N LYS A 461 -5.12 -10.14 -33.78
CA LYS A 461 -5.33 -9.70 -32.40
C LYS A 461 -4.00 -9.72 -31.67
N TYR A 462 -3.65 -8.60 -31.08
CA TYR A 462 -2.36 -8.41 -30.42
C TYR A 462 -2.59 -7.75 -29.07
N GLU A 463 -1.96 -8.29 -28.03
CA GLU A 463 -2.02 -7.76 -26.66
C GLU A 463 -0.63 -7.86 -26.05
N PHE A 464 0.07 -6.73 -25.93
CA PHE A 464 1.47 -6.70 -25.54
C PHE A 464 1.84 -5.39 -24.83
N GLU A 465 2.95 -5.45 -24.09
CA GLU A 465 3.55 -4.31 -23.41
C GLU A 465 4.94 -4.04 -24.01
N ILE A 466 5.25 -2.78 -24.26
CA ILE A 466 6.62 -2.27 -24.41
C ILE A 466 7.02 -1.71 -23.05
N ALA A 467 7.86 -2.45 -22.31
CA ALA A 467 8.20 -2.12 -20.93
C ALA A 467 9.21 -0.96 -20.77
N ASP A 468 9.87 -0.56 -21.87
CA ASP A 468 10.87 0.50 -21.90
C ASP A 468 10.89 1.18 -23.29
N LEU A 469 10.32 2.38 -23.37
CA LEU A 469 10.21 3.17 -24.61
C LEU A 469 11.58 3.64 -25.10
N GLY A 470 12.45 4.11 -24.21
CA GLY A 470 13.81 4.53 -24.57
C GLY A 470 14.62 3.39 -25.18
N LYS A 471 14.51 2.19 -24.60
CA LYS A 471 15.14 0.98 -25.15
C LYS A 471 14.54 0.54 -26.49
N ALA A 472 13.22 0.68 -26.67
CA ALA A 472 12.58 0.40 -27.96
C ALA A 472 13.11 1.33 -29.06
N VAL A 473 13.24 2.63 -28.76
CA VAL A 473 13.79 3.64 -29.66
C VAL A 473 15.26 3.32 -30.02
N GLU A 474 16.07 2.94 -29.04
CA GLU A 474 17.47 2.52 -29.25
C GLU A 474 17.57 1.29 -30.17
N GLU A 475 16.79 0.24 -29.92
CA GLU A 475 16.81 -1.00 -30.72
C GLU A 475 16.27 -0.80 -32.14
N LEU A 476 15.32 0.12 -32.32
CA LEU A 476 14.76 0.47 -33.63
C LEU A 476 15.65 1.44 -34.42
N GLN A 477 16.60 2.13 -33.76
CA GLN A 477 17.44 3.17 -34.36
C GLN A 477 16.64 4.29 -35.03
N ILE A 478 15.55 4.71 -34.37
CA ILE A 478 14.71 5.84 -34.77
C ILE A 478 14.68 6.88 -33.66
N SER A 479 14.06 8.04 -33.87
CA SER A 479 13.83 9.04 -32.83
C SER A 479 12.62 8.70 -31.94
N GLU A 480 12.53 9.33 -30.77
CA GLU A 480 11.33 9.25 -29.94
C GLU A 480 10.08 9.80 -30.64
N GLU A 481 10.23 10.88 -31.43
CA GLU A 481 9.13 11.45 -32.23
C GLU A 481 8.65 10.45 -33.27
N MET A 482 9.57 9.82 -34.02
CA MET A 482 9.21 8.80 -35.00
C MET A 482 8.50 7.62 -34.35
N PHE A 483 8.96 7.18 -33.18
CA PHE A 483 8.30 6.09 -32.48
C PHE A 483 6.87 6.45 -32.05
N GLY A 484 6.64 7.69 -31.61
CA GLY A 484 5.29 8.22 -31.38
C GLY A 484 4.42 8.17 -32.65
N TYR A 485 4.97 8.50 -33.81
CA TYR A 485 4.26 8.39 -35.10
C TYR A 485 3.97 6.93 -35.50
N VAL A 486 4.85 5.99 -35.20
CA VAL A 486 4.58 4.55 -35.40
C VAL A 486 3.40 4.09 -34.54
N LEU A 487 3.34 4.49 -33.27
CA LEU A 487 2.21 4.17 -32.39
C LEU A 487 0.92 4.84 -32.85
N ALA A 488 0.98 6.09 -33.32
CA ALA A 488 -0.19 6.79 -33.88
C ALA A 488 -0.72 6.12 -35.16
N LYS A 489 0.17 5.53 -35.97
CA LYS A 489 -0.24 4.73 -37.13
C LYS A 489 -0.99 3.47 -36.69
N LEU A 490 -0.56 2.79 -35.63
CA LEU A 490 -1.27 1.61 -35.10
C LEU A 490 -2.66 1.96 -34.57
N SER A 491 -2.86 3.16 -34.01
CA SER A 491 -4.18 3.56 -33.51
C SER A 491 -5.21 3.85 -34.61
N GLU A 492 -4.84 3.76 -35.89
CA GLU A 492 -5.82 3.83 -37.00
C GLU A 492 -6.73 2.59 -37.02
N TYR A 493 -6.30 1.50 -36.41
CA TYR A 493 -7.11 0.33 -36.16
C TYR A 493 -7.80 0.44 -34.79
N PRO A 494 -8.89 -0.32 -34.53
CA PRO A 494 -9.45 -0.41 -33.19
C PRO A 494 -8.38 -0.87 -32.18
N SER A 495 -7.96 0.05 -31.31
CA SER A 495 -6.88 -0.14 -30.37
C SER A 495 -7.15 0.52 -29.02
N GLU A 496 -6.56 -0.03 -27.97
CA GLU A 496 -6.37 0.62 -26.68
C GLU A 496 -4.86 0.72 -26.45
N ILE A 497 -4.34 1.94 -26.43
CA ILE A 497 -2.92 2.24 -26.22
C ILE A 497 -2.84 3.09 -24.95
N MET A 498 -2.25 2.55 -23.90
CA MET A 498 -2.17 3.17 -22.58
C MET A 498 -0.72 3.34 -22.17
N PHE A 499 -0.30 4.58 -22.00
CA PHE A 499 1.03 4.93 -21.50
C PHE A 499 1.07 4.87 -19.97
N ASP A 500 2.19 4.41 -19.44
CA ASP A 500 2.45 4.38 -18.00
C ASP A 500 3.87 4.87 -17.68
N GLY A 501 4.17 6.10 -18.09
CA GLY A 501 5.51 6.69 -18.03
C GLY A 501 6.39 6.16 -19.16
N ASN A 502 7.48 5.45 -18.83
CA ASN A 502 8.41 4.88 -19.81
C ASN A 502 7.95 3.53 -20.40
N SER A 503 6.70 3.12 -20.20
CA SER A 503 6.12 1.92 -20.82
C SER A 503 4.80 2.22 -21.51
N VAL A 504 4.38 1.33 -22.42
CA VAL A 504 3.08 1.40 -23.08
C VAL A 504 2.48 0.01 -23.22
N SER A 505 1.21 -0.12 -22.84
CA SER A 505 0.39 -1.31 -23.05
C SER A 505 -0.48 -1.12 -24.29
N ILE A 506 -0.53 -2.12 -25.17
CA ILE A 506 -1.22 -2.06 -26.45
C ILE A 506 -2.12 -3.29 -26.62
N THR A 507 -3.41 -3.02 -26.80
CA THR A 507 -4.40 -4.00 -27.25
C THR A 507 -4.90 -3.57 -28.62
N LEU A 508 -4.74 -4.41 -29.64
CA LEU A 508 -5.04 -4.10 -31.03
C LEU A 508 -5.89 -5.22 -31.66
N GLU A 509 -7.05 -4.87 -32.22
CA GLU A 509 -7.92 -5.81 -32.95
C GLU A 509 -8.26 -5.27 -34.35
N VAL A 510 -7.64 -5.86 -35.37
CA VAL A 510 -7.84 -5.40 -36.75
C VAL A 510 -9.00 -6.12 -37.41
N LYS A 511 -10.15 -5.45 -37.52
CA LYS A 511 -11.34 -5.98 -38.17
C LYS A 511 -11.12 -6.14 -39.67
N THR A 512 -11.30 -7.35 -40.18
CA THR A 512 -11.39 -7.61 -41.63
C THR A 512 -12.86 -7.50 -42.04
N TYR A 513 -13.21 -6.46 -42.79
CA TYR A 513 -14.50 -6.42 -43.50
C TYR A 513 -14.33 -7.25 -44.77
N GLY A 514 -14.92 -8.45 -44.78
CA GLY A 514 -14.90 -9.36 -45.93
C GLY A 514 -15.80 -8.94 -47.08
#